data_AF-A0AA96TWG4-F1
#
_entry.id   AF-A0AA96TWG4-F1
#
_cell.length_a   1.000
_cell.length_b   1.000
_cell.length_c   1.000
_cell.angle_alpha   90.00
_cell.angle_beta   90.00
_cell.angle_gamma   90.00
#
_symmetry.space_group_name_H-M   'P 1'
#
loop_
_entity.id
_entity.type
_entity.pdbx_description
1 polymer ?
#
loop_
_entity_poly.entity_id
_entity_poly.type
_entity_poly.pdbx_seq_one_letter_code
_entity_poly.pdbx_strand_id
1 'polypeptide(L)'
;MKKFFYITLFTLFVSCTSNTFYKAPKDLIPKDSMVTLLTDMYIASSAKNVKNKFLKKEKNYVGLVYRKYKIDSTRFKSSNLYYTSLSEEYAEILKEVKTNLDSLENLYRFKKIKKDSLPRKKKILNEELSLKLSDKNQKLQKPVKKPKAVK
;
A
#
# COMPACT_ATOMS: atom_id res chain seq x y z
N MET A 1 -32.43 -44.43 -9.25
CA MET A 1 -31.84 -43.11 -8.89
C MET A 1 -31.01 -43.13 -7.61
N LYS A 2 -31.41 -43.82 -6.52
CA LYS A 2 -30.62 -43.91 -5.27
C LYS A 2 -29.21 -44.51 -5.44
N LYS A 3 -29.05 -45.53 -6.30
CA LYS A 3 -27.73 -46.15 -6.60
C LYS A 3 -26.73 -45.18 -7.23
N PHE A 4 -27.19 -44.28 -8.10
CA PHE A 4 -26.35 -43.26 -8.72
C PHE A 4 -25.87 -42.23 -7.69
N PHE A 5 -26.74 -41.85 -6.75
CA PHE A 5 -26.37 -40.98 -5.64
C PHE A 5 -25.25 -41.58 -4.78
N TYR A 6 -25.30 -42.88 -4.49
CA TYR A 6 -24.23 -43.57 -3.75
C TYR A 6 -22.92 -43.63 -4.53
N ILE A 7 -22.97 -43.82 -5.86
CA ILE A 7 -21.77 -43.81 -6.73
C ILE A 7 -21.14 -42.41 -6.76
N THR A 8 -21.94 -41.35 -6.97
CA THR A 8 -21.46 -39.97 -6.94
C THR A 8 -20.86 -39.62 -5.57
N LEU A 9 -21.52 -40.03 -4.49
CA LEU A 9 -21.03 -39.81 -3.13
C LEU A 9 -19.70 -40.54 -2.88
N PHE A 10 -19.55 -41.78 -3.36
CA PHE A 10 -18.32 -42.55 -3.21
C PHE A 10 -17.14 -41.94 -3.98
N THR A 11 -17.36 -41.42 -5.20
CA THR A 11 -16.30 -40.74 -5.98
C THR A 11 -15.78 -39.46 -5.32
N LEU A 12 -16.61 -38.78 -4.51
CA LEU A 12 -16.18 -37.61 -3.75
C LEU A 12 -15.19 -37.96 -2.63
N PHE A 13 -15.31 -39.14 -2.02
CA PHE A 13 -14.40 -39.58 -0.95
C PHE A 13 -13.04 -40.06 -1.48
N VAL A 14 -12.97 -40.61 -2.69
CA VAL A 14 -11.73 -41.12 -3.30
C VAL A 14 -10.88 -39.99 -3.92
N SER A 15 -11.45 -38.80 -4.12
CA SER A 15 -10.75 -37.65 -4.74
C SER A 15 -9.81 -36.89 -3.78
N CYS A 16 -9.72 -37.30 -2.50
CA CYS A 16 -8.75 -36.74 -1.57
C CYS A 16 -7.35 -37.33 -1.82
N THR A 17 -6.61 -36.76 -2.77
CA THR A 17 -5.20 -37.09 -2.98
C THR A 17 -4.35 -36.37 -1.92
N SER A 18 -3.89 -37.09 -0.90
CA SER A 18 -3.11 -36.57 0.24
C SER A 18 -1.60 -36.44 -0.01
N ASN A 19 -1.15 -36.56 -1.27
CA ASN A 19 0.26 -36.43 -1.63
C ASN A 19 0.57 -34.95 -1.89
N THR A 20 0.55 -34.14 -0.83
CA THR A 20 0.47 -32.68 -0.91
C THR A 20 1.81 -31.98 -1.11
N PHE A 21 2.92 -32.69 -1.31
CA PHE A 21 4.24 -32.10 -1.54
C PHE A 21 4.58 -32.02 -3.02
N TYR A 22 4.59 -30.81 -3.58
CA TYR A 22 5.01 -30.59 -4.97
C TYR A 22 6.54 -30.51 -5.07
N LYS A 23 7.09 -31.03 -6.17
CA LYS A 23 8.51 -30.85 -6.49
C LYS A 23 8.77 -29.38 -6.85
N ALA A 24 9.92 -28.86 -6.41
CA ALA A 24 10.36 -27.52 -6.78
C ALA A 24 10.49 -27.39 -8.31
N PRO A 25 9.87 -26.38 -8.94
CA PRO A 25 10.06 -26.11 -10.36
C PRO A 25 11.48 -25.62 -10.63
N LYS A 26 11.99 -25.84 -11.85
CA LYS A 26 13.36 -25.44 -12.25
C LYS A 26 13.58 -23.92 -12.18
N ASP A 27 12.52 -23.15 -12.39
CA ASP A 27 12.50 -21.69 -12.44
C ASP A 27 11.88 -21.07 -11.18
N LEU A 28 11.93 -21.79 -10.04
CA LEU A 28 11.38 -21.36 -8.76
C LEU A 28 11.77 -19.92 -8.43
N ILE A 29 10.78 -19.11 -8.09
CA ILE A 29 10.99 -17.77 -7.54
C ILE A 29 11.53 -17.93 -6.12
N PRO A 30 12.72 -17.40 -5.79
CA PRO A 30 13.28 -17.52 -4.44
C PRO A 30 12.36 -16.93 -3.36
N LYS A 31 12.43 -17.45 -2.13
CA LYS A 31 11.56 -17.06 -1.01
C LYS A 31 11.50 -15.55 -0.79
N ASP A 32 12.66 -14.90 -0.66
CA ASP A 32 12.75 -13.44 -0.45
C ASP A 32 12.15 -12.64 -1.62
N SER A 33 12.34 -13.14 -2.84
CA SER A 33 11.74 -12.56 -4.04
C SER A 33 10.22 -12.79 -4.07
N MET A 34 9.73 -13.91 -3.56
CA MET A 34 8.30 -14.20 -3.44
C MET A 34 7.62 -13.26 -2.43
N VAL A 35 8.27 -12.97 -1.30
CA VAL A 35 7.77 -12.01 -0.30
C VAL A 35 7.58 -10.62 -0.91
N THR A 36 8.59 -10.11 -1.60
CA THR A 36 8.53 -8.79 -2.25
C THR A 36 7.54 -8.77 -3.41
N LEU A 37 7.53 -9.82 -4.24
CA LEU A 37 6.58 -10.00 -5.34
C LEU A 37 5.14 -10.00 -4.83
N LEU A 38 4.82 -10.80 -3.81
CA LEU A 38 3.47 -10.88 -3.25
C LEU A 38 3.04 -9.55 -2.63
N THR A 39 3.95 -8.87 -1.93
CA THR A 39 3.67 -7.52 -1.40
C THR A 39 3.21 -6.57 -2.53
N ASP A 40 3.94 -6.53 -3.65
CA ASP A 40 3.57 -5.72 -4.81
C ASP A 40 2.29 -6.23 -5.51
N MET A 41 2.07 -7.54 -5.56
CA MET A 41 0.83 -8.14 -6.08
C MET A 41 -0.40 -7.69 -5.28
N TYR A 42 -0.32 -7.67 -3.95
CA TYR A 42 -1.40 -7.22 -3.08
C TYR A 42 -1.71 -5.73 -3.29
N ILE A 43 -0.68 -4.89 -3.40
CA ILE A 43 -0.83 -3.46 -3.68
C ILE A 43 -1.47 -3.26 -5.07
N ALA A 44 -0.96 -3.93 -6.09
CA ALA A 44 -1.47 -3.84 -7.46
C ALA A 44 -2.92 -4.31 -7.57
N SER A 45 -3.27 -5.42 -6.91
CA SER A 45 -4.63 -5.97 -6.90
C SER A 45 -5.62 -5.02 -6.23
N SER A 46 -5.21 -4.40 -5.12
CA SER A 46 -6.02 -3.41 -4.40
C SER A 46 -6.23 -2.11 -5.18
N ALA A 47 -5.27 -1.74 -6.04
CA ALA A 47 -5.33 -0.53 -6.85
C ALA A 47 -6.35 -0.58 -8.01
N LYS A 48 -6.85 -1.77 -8.41
CA LYS A 48 -7.75 -1.96 -9.56
C LYS A 48 -8.97 -1.04 -9.56
N ASN A 49 -9.53 -0.75 -8.38
CA ASN A 49 -10.73 0.07 -8.23
C ASN A 49 -10.43 1.55 -7.92
N VAL A 50 -9.16 1.92 -7.79
CA VAL A 50 -8.69 3.27 -7.47
C VAL A 50 -8.34 4.02 -8.75
N LYS A 51 -8.79 5.28 -8.86
CA LYS A 51 -8.43 6.14 -9.98
C LYS A 51 -6.94 6.49 -9.92
N ASN A 52 -6.23 6.33 -11.02
CA ASN A 52 -4.84 6.74 -11.14
C ASN A 52 -4.70 8.27 -11.30
N LYS A 53 -3.46 8.76 -11.48
CA LYS A 53 -3.16 10.19 -11.68
C LYS A 53 -3.86 10.82 -12.90
N PHE A 54 -4.35 10.01 -13.83
CA PHE A 54 -5.11 10.43 -15.01
C PHE A 54 -6.63 10.27 -14.83
N LEU A 55 -7.10 10.04 -13.60
CA LEU A 55 -8.50 9.80 -13.23
C LEU A 55 -9.12 8.55 -13.88
N LYS A 56 -8.29 7.66 -14.42
CA LYS A 56 -8.71 6.39 -15.05
C LYS A 56 -8.54 5.23 -14.09
N LYS A 57 -9.41 4.22 -14.20
CA LYS A 57 -9.23 2.92 -13.55
C LYS A 57 -8.54 1.99 -14.54
N GLU A 58 -7.45 1.37 -14.11
CA GLU A 58 -6.77 0.31 -14.87
C GLU A 58 -7.17 -1.04 -14.29
N LYS A 59 -7.50 -2.00 -15.16
CA LYS A 59 -7.97 -3.32 -14.75
C LYS A 59 -6.82 -4.23 -14.39
N ASN A 60 -5.63 -4.02 -14.97
CA ASN A 60 -4.50 -4.93 -14.84
C ASN A 60 -3.21 -4.26 -14.35
N TYR A 61 -3.16 -3.94 -13.05
CA TYR A 61 -1.91 -3.54 -12.41
C TYR A 61 -0.98 -4.73 -12.13
N VAL A 62 -1.51 -5.95 -12.00
CA VAL A 62 -0.73 -7.19 -11.77
C VAL A 62 0.29 -7.41 -12.89
N GLY A 63 -0.07 -7.13 -14.15
CA GLY A 63 0.85 -7.23 -15.28
C GLY A 63 2.05 -6.28 -15.20
N LEU A 64 1.93 -5.12 -14.54
CA LEU A 64 3.07 -4.22 -14.31
C LEU A 64 4.08 -4.84 -13.35
N VAL A 65 3.59 -5.57 -12.34
CA VAL A 65 4.43 -6.24 -11.36
C VAL A 65 5.17 -7.40 -12.03
N TYR A 66 4.51 -8.23 -12.85
CA TYR A 66 5.19 -9.27 -13.62
C TYR A 66 6.35 -8.71 -14.47
N ARG A 67 6.13 -7.56 -15.14
CA ARG A 67 7.20 -6.85 -15.85
C ARG A 67 8.33 -6.38 -14.93
N LYS A 68 8.00 -5.84 -13.75
CA LYS A 68 8.99 -5.40 -12.74
C LYS A 68 9.91 -6.54 -12.30
N TYR A 69 9.36 -7.71 -12.04
CA TYR A 69 10.12 -8.89 -11.55
C TYR A 69 10.66 -9.78 -12.69
N LYS A 70 10.41 -9.44 -13.96
CA LYS A 70 10.79 -10.23 -15.14
C LYS A 70 10.28 -11.69 -15.04
N ILE A 71 9.03 -11.84 -14.63
CA ILE A 71 8.32 -13.13 -14.57
C ILE A 71 7.06 -13.09 -15.41
N ASP A 72 6.47 -14.25 -15.67
CA ASP A 72 5.14 -14.38 -16.25
C ASP A 72 4.17 -15.04 -15.25
N SER A 73 2.90 -15.16 -15.64
CA SER A 73 1.86 -15.79 -14.83
C SER A 73 2.10 -17.28 -14.59
N THR A 74 2.77 -17.96 -15.52
CA THR A 74 3.03 -19.40 -15.44
C THR A 74 4.11 -19.69 -14.41
N ARG A 75 5.22 -18.94 -14.45
CA ARG A 75 6.31 -18.99 -13.46
C ARG A 75 5.84 -18.61 -12.06
N PHE A 76 4.98 -17.60 -11.96
CA PHE A 76 4.33 -17.28 -10.68
C PHE A 76 3.46 -18.45 -10.20
N LYS A 77 2.60 -19.00 -11.05
CA LYS A 77 1.70 -20.11 -10.70
C LYS A 77 2.47 -21.35 -10.24
N SER A 78 3.53 -21.76 -10.94
CA SER A 78 4.33 -22.92 -10.57
C SER A 78 5.05 -22.72 -9.23
N SER A 79 5.64 -21.55 -9.02
CA SER A 79 6.32 -21.21 -7.76
C SER A 79 5.33 -21.10 -6.60
N ASN A 80 4.19 -20.46 -6.81
CA ASN A 80 3.14 -20.33 -5.80
C ASN A 80 2.58 -21.71 -5.42
N LEU A 81 2.35 -22.60 -6.40
CA LEU A 81 1.90 -23.96 -6.14
C LEU A 81 2.88 -24.73 -5.25
N TYR A 82 4.19 -24.62 -5.54
CA TYR A 82 5.24 -25.20 -4.72
C TYR A 82 5.22 -24.68 -3.29
N TYR A 83 5.21 -23.36 -3.08
CA TYR A 83 5.18 -22.82 -1.72
C TYR A 83 3.87 -23.18 -1.00
N THR A 84 2.72 -23.18 -1.68
CA THR A 84 1.45 -23.57 -1.04
C THR A 84 1.42 -25.03 -0.57
N SER A 85 2.27 -25.92 -1.10
CA SER A 85 2.44 -27.26 -0.51
C SER A 85 3.23 -27.28 0.78
N LEU A 86 4.01 -26.23 1.06
CA LEU A 86 4.87 -26.10 2.23
C LEU A 86 4.19 -25.14 3.21
N SER A 87 3.23 -25.66 3.98
CA SER A 87 2.37 -24.86 4.84
C SER A 87 3.12 -23.91 5.78
N GLU A 88 4.20 -24.38 6.40
CA GLU A 88 5.02 -23.57 7.32
C GLU A 88 5.78 -22.46 6.58
N GLU A 89 6.50 -22.80 5.50
CA GLU A 89 7.24 -21.82 4.71
C GLU A 89 6.33 -20.76 4.09
N TYR A 90 5.15 -21.16 3.60
CA TYR A 90 4.21 -20.22 3.02
C TYR A 90 3.57 -19.31 4.07
N ALA A 91 3.32 -19.83 5.28
CA ALA A 91 2.87 -19.01 6.40
C ALA A 91 3.92 -17.95 6.77
N GLU A 92 5.20 -18.29 6.74
CA GLU A 92 6.29 -17.31 6.95
C GLU A 92 6.32 -16.26 5.85
N ILE A 93 6.24 -16.66 4.57
CA ILE A 93 6.16 -15.73 3.44
C ILE A 93 5.00 -14.73 3.63
N LEU A 94 3.80 -15.23 3.96
CA LEU A 94 2.63 -14.38 4.15
C LEU A 94 2.75 -13.48 5.38
N LYS A 95 3.39 -13.94 6.45
CA LYS A 95 3.69 -13.13 7.64
C LYS A 95 4.58 -11.94 7.28
N GLU A 96 5.67 -12.18 6.54
CA GLU A 96 6.55 -11.11 6.09
C GLU A 96 5.87 -10.14 5.11
N VAL A 97 5.08 -10.66 4.18
CA VAL A 97 4.24 -9.84 3.28
C VAL A 97 3.34 -8.91 4.10
N LYS A 98 2.67 -9.44 5.13
CA LYS A 98 1.83 -8.64 6.02
C LYS A 98 2.65 -7.57 6.75
N THR A 99 3.81 -7.91 7.30
CA THR A 99 4.69 -6.95 7.96
C THR A 99 5.13 -5.82 7.02
N ASN A 100 5.45 -6.13 5.76
CA ASN A 100 5.79 -5.13 4.75
C ASN A 100 4.61 -4.19 4.46
N LEU A 101 3.41 -4.74 4.29
CA LEU A 101 2.20 -3.95 4.04
C LEU A 101 1.86 -3.05 5.24
N ASP A 102 1.90 -3.57 6.47
CA ASP A 102 1.62 -2.80 7.70
C ASP A 102 2.65 -1.66 7.86
N SER A 103 3.92 -1.92 7.54
CA SER A 103 4.99 -0.91 7.57
C SER A 103 4.77 0.19 6.53
N LEU A 104 4.41 -0.18 5.30
CA LEU A 104 4.07 0.76 4.24
C LEU A 104 2.85 1.61 4.63
N GLU A 105 1.79 0.98 5.16
CA GLU A 105 0.60 1.68 5.61
C GLU A 105 0.95 2.73 6.66
N ASN A 106 1.70 2.36 7.70
CA ASN A 106 2.13 3.28 8.75
C ASN A 106 2.93 4.45 8.16
N LEU A 107 3.90 4.16 7.28
CA LEU A 107 4.69 5.19 6.61
C LEU A 107 3.81 6.18 5.82
N TYR A 108 2.82 5.69 5.05
CA TYR A 108 1.93 6.55 4.29
C TYR A 108 0.92 7.30 5.17
N ARG A 109 0.46 6.71 6.27
CA ARG A 109 -0.35 7.40 7.30
C ARG A 109 0.44 8.57 7.90
N PHE A 110 1.68 8.36 8.31
CA PHE A 110 2.54 9.43 8.84
C PHE A 110 2.81 10.52 7.80
N LYS A 111 3.08 10.15 6.54
CA LYS A 111 3.24 11.13 5.45
C LYS A 111 1.98 11.98 5.25
N LYS A 112 0.80 11.36 5.32
CA LYS A 112 -0.49 12.07 5.22
C LYS A 112 -0.67 13.06 6.38
N ILE A 113 -0.47 12.62 7.63
CA ILE A 113 -0.58 13.48 8.83
C ILE A 113 0.37 14.67 8.75
N LYS A 114 1.64 14.45 8.38
CA LYS A 114 2.61 15.53 8.18
C LYS A 114 2.15 16.51 7.11
N LYS A 115 1.70 16.02 5.95
CA LYS A 115 1.20 16.86 4.86
C LYS A 115 0.01 17.71 5.30
N ASP A 116 -0.89 17.17 6.09
CA ASP A 116 -2.09 17.87 6.58
C ASP A 116 -1.77 18.86 7.72
N SER A 117 -0.67 18.63 8.46
CA SER A 117 -0.18 19.53 9.52
C SER A 117 0.54 20.77 8.97
N LEU A 118 1.19 20.66 7.80
CA LEU A 118 1.90 21.77 7.15
C LEU A 118 1.01 22.99 6.80
N PRO A 119 -0.19 22.84 6.20
CA PRO A 119 -1.06 24.00 5.94
C PRO A 119 -1.55 24.66 7.23
N ARG A 120 -1.78 23.90 8.30
CA ARG A 120 -2.12 24.47 9.63
C ARG A 120 -0.95 25.30 10.19
N LYS A 121 0.28 24.77 10.14
CA LYS A 121 1.48 25.51 10.59
C LYS A 121 1.74 26.76 9.74
N LYS A 122 1.54 26.68 8.42
CA LYS A 122 1.68 27.84 7.51
C LYS A 122 0.63 28.91 7.79
N LYS A 123 -0.62 28.52 8.11
CA LYS A 123 -1.68 29.45 8.50
C LYS A 123 -1.33 30.19 9.80
N ILE A 124 -0.94 29.46 10.84
CA ILE A 124 -0.55 30.04 12.13
C ILE A 124 0.64 31.01 11.97
N LEU A 125 1.67 30.61 11.21
CA LEU A 125 2.84 31.47 10.97
C LEU A 125 2.47 32.77 10.21
N ASN A 126 1.56 32.68 9.23
CA ASN A 126 1.10 33.85 8.50
C ASN A 126 0.24 34.77 9.38
N GLU A 127 -0.58 34.20 10.26
CA GLU A 127 -1.41 34.93 11.22
C GLU A 127 -0.54 35.65 12.26
N GLU A 128 0.45 34.98 12.85
CA GLU A 128 1.45 35.59 13.73
C GLU A 128 2.27 36.70 13.04
N LEU A 129 2.67 36.48 11.79
CA LEU A 129 3.40 37.48 11.00
C LEU A 129 2.52 38.71 10.72
N SER A 130 1.24 38.52 10.41
CA SER A 130 0.29 39.61 10.18
C SER A 130 0.03 40.45 11.43
N LEU A 131 -0.06 39.82 12.61
CA LEU A 131 -0.19 40.52 13.89
C LEU A 131 1.06 41.34 14.21
N LYS A 132 2.26 40.77 14.00
CA LYS A 132 3.54 41.49 14.20
C LYS A 132 3.72 42.68 13.25
N LEU A 133 3.24 42.55 12.01
CA LEU A 133 3.28 43.64 11.02
C LEU A 133 2.27 44.75 11.38
N SER A 134 1.08 44.40 11.86
CA SER A 134 0.07 45.35 12.35
C SER A 134 0.59 46.16 13.55
N ASP A 135 1.19 45.49 14.55
CA ASP A 135 1.77 46.13 15.73
C ASP A 135 2.93 47.08 15.39
N LYS A 136 3.74 46.72 14.38
CA LYS A 136 4.86 47.56 13.91
C LYS A 136 4.36 48.81 13.19
N ASN A 137 3.33 48.69 12.36
CA ASN A 137 2.72 49.81 11.64
C ASN A 137 1.99 50.78 12.59
N GLN A 138 1.35 50.28 13.65
CA GLN A 138 0.75 51.14 14.69
C GLN A 138 1.78 51.95 15.49
N LYS A 139 2.98 51.38 15.73
CA LYS A 139 4.08 52.09 16.41
C LYS A 139 4.70 53.20 15.55
N LEU A 140 4.64 53.07 14.21
CA LEU A 140 5.15 54.05 13.25
C LEU A 140 4.17 55.21 12.97
N GLN A 141 2.88 55.06 13.28
CA GLN A 141 1.83 56.08 13.08
C GLN A 141 1.54 56.96 14.30
N LYS A 142 2.39 56.97 15.33
CA LYS A 142 2.22 57.90 16.46
C LYS A 142 2.44 59.34 15.97
N PRO A 143 1.55 60.29 16.29
CA PRO A 143 1.57 61.62 15.70
C PRO A 143 2.82 62.38 16.13
N VAL A 144 3.57 62.89 15.13
CA VAL A 144 4.58 63.93 15.35
C VAL A 144 3.86 65.09 16.03
N LYS A 145 4.20 65.35 17.30
CA LYS A 145 3.58 66.43 18.10
C LYS A 145 3.83 67.75 17.36
N LYS A 146 2.76 68.39 16.88
CA LYS A 146 2.84 69.73 16.29
C LYS A 146 3.44 70.69 17.34
N PRO A 147 4.43 71.53 16.97
CA PRO A 147 5.01 72.48 17.91
C PRO A 147 3.94 73.47 18.35
N LYS A 148 3.83 73.69 19.66
CA LYS A 148 2.88 74.63 20.26
C LYS A 148 3.25 76.05 19.84
N ALA A 149 2.29 76.79 19.28
CA ALA A 149 2.44 78.22 19.01
C ALA A 149 2.66 78.98 20.32
N VAL A 150 3.72 79.78 20.35
CA VAL A 150 4.00 80.75 21.41
C VAL A 150 3.10 81.97 21.15
N LYS A 151 2.50 82.48 22.24
CA LYS A 151 1.50 83.55 22.25
C LYS A 151 1.93 84.82 21.53
#